data_AF-A0AAV7LWI0-F1
#
_entry.id   AF-A0AAV7LWI0-F1
#
_cell.length_a   1.000
_cell.length_b   1.000
_cell.length_c   1.000
_cell.angle_alpha   90.00
_cell.angle_beta   90.00
_cell.angle_gamma   90.00
#
_symmetry.space_group_name_H-M   'P 1'
#
loop_
_entity.id
_entity.type
_entity.pdbx_description
1 polymer ?
#
loop_
_entity_poly.entity_id
_entity_poly.type
_entity_poly.pdbx_seq_one_letter_code
_entity_poly.pdbx_strand_id
1 'polypeptide(L)'
;MRSLRRRVDPCQVTHAAALILAQEPHAAALILAQEPHAAALILAQEPHGAVLILAQEPHDAVFILAQEPHGAVLILGQEPHGAVLILAQEPQGSHGAVLILAQAPHGAVLILAQAPHGAVLILAQAPHGAVLILAQAPHGAVLIHAQAPHGAVLILAQAPHGAVLILAQAPHGAVLILAQAPHGAVLILAQAPHGAVLILAQAPHGAVLILAQAPHGAVVILAQAPHGAVFILAQELHGAVLILAQELHGAVLILALEPQAQCGSLHWSLMVQY
;
A
#
# COMPACT_ATOMS: atom_id res chain seq x y z
N MET A 1 -5.94 38.10 5.74
CA MET A 1 -5.64 38.98 6.91
C MET A 1 -6.70 38.96 8.04
N ARG A 2 -6.56 38.05 9.03
CA ARG A 2 -6.78 38.34 10.47
C ARG A 2 -6.24 37.16 11.29
N SER A 3 -5.16 37.37 12.05
CA SER A 3 -4.52 36.31 12.84
C SER A 3 -5.16 36.19 14.23
N LEU A 4 -5.67 35.01 14.56
CA LEU A 4 -6.15 34.67 15.92
C LEU A 4 -5.06 33.94 16.70
N ARG A 5 -4.12 34.70 17.29
CA ARG A 5 -3.22 34.16 18.32
C ARG A 5 -4.01 33.97 19.63
N ARG A 6 -4.14 32.74 20.11
CA ARG A 6 -4.30 32.48 21.56
C ARG A 6 -2.91 32.41 22.20
N ARG A 7 -2.81 32.80 23.48
CA ARG A 7 -1.68 32.47 24.34
C ARG A 7 -1.93 31.11 25.01
N VAL A 8 -0.85 30.48 25.47
CA VAL A 8 -0.88 29.34 26.41
C VAL A 8 -0.42 29.86 27.77
N ASP A 9 -1.10 29.47 28.85
CA ASP A 9 -0.81 29.93 30.21
C ASP A 9 0.22 29.02 30.91
N PRO A 10 1.30 29.56 31.52
CA PRO A 10 2.45 28.76 31.95
C PRO A 10 2.36 28.31 33.41
N CYS A 11 1.53 27.30 33.74
CA CYS A 11 1.51 26.67 35.08
C CYS A 11 0.97 25.22 35.15
N GLN A 12 1.54 24.30 34.37
CA GLN A 12 1.58 22.86 34.70
C GLN A 12 2.77 22.20 33.99
N VAL A 13 3.27 21.07 34.51
CA VAL A 13 4.54 20.45 34.09
C VAL A 13 4.37 18.95 33.81
N THR A 14 4.41 18.60 32.53
CA THR A 14 4.64 17.26 31.98
C THR A 14 5.42 17.40 30.67
N HIS A 15 6.20 16.39 30.28
CA HIS A 15 7.16 16.49 29.18
C HIS A 15 6.51 16.23 27.81
N ALA A 16 5.86 17.23 27.21
CA ALA A 16 5.33 17.23 25.83
C ALA A 16 5.09 18.66 25.28
N ALA A 17 4.87 18.84 23.96
CA ALA A 17 4.82 20.17 23.29
C ALA A 17 4.17 20.28 21.87
N ALA A 18 2.94 20.81 21.76
CA ALA A 18 2.18 20.95 20.53
C ALA A 18 2.26 22.33 19.84
N LEU A 19 2.90 22.40 18.67
CA LEU A 19 2.68 23.48 17.71
C LEU A 19 1.34 23.28 16.97
N ILE A 20 0.68 24.38 16.57
CA ILE A 20 -0.50 24.38 15.72
C ILE A 20 -0.54 25.59 14.75
N LEU A 21 -0.83 25.43 13.44
CA LEU A 21 -0.97 26.53 12.45
C LEU A 21 -2.09 26.32 11.41
N ALA A 22 -2.75 27.40 10.99
CA ALA A 22 -3.57 27.64 9.77
C ALA A 22 -3.12 28.98 9.14
N GLN A 23 -2.91 29.06 7.82
CA GLN A 23 -2.15 30.14 7.15
C GLN A 23 -2.62 30.39 5.72
N GLU A 24 -3.33 31.49 5.46
CA GLU A 24 -3.82 31.92 4.13
C GLU A 24 -4.72 30.94 3.35
N PRO A 25 -5.81 31.45 2.75
CA PRO A 25 -6.59 30.67 1.78
C PRO A 25 -6.43 31.04 0.29
N HIS A 26 -5.82 30.16 -0.51
CA HIS A 26 -6.11 30.02 -1.94
C HIS A 26 -7.37 29.17 -2.27
N ALA A 27 -7.88 28.22 -1.47
CA ALA A 27 -8.29 28.29 -0.06
C ALA A 27 -7.30 27.67 1.00
N ALA A 28 -7.70 27.42 2.27
CA ALA A 28 -6.95 27.58 3.57
C ALA A 28 -5.80 26.64 4.08
N ALA A 29 -4.58 27.15 4.44
CA ALA A 29 -3.35 26.36 4.68
C ALA A 29 -2.81 26.07 6.12
N LEU A 30 -3.10 24.93 6.73
CA LEU A 30 -2.70 24.50 8.09
C LEU A 30 -1.35 23.73 8.16
N ILE A 31 -0.52 23.85 9.25
CA ILE A 31 0.77 23.18 9.66
C ILE A 31 0.86 23.04 11.21
N LEU A 32 0.59 21.89 11.85
CA LEU A 32 0.75 21.72 13.33
C LEU A 32 2.00 20.84 13.64
N ALA A 33 2.54 20.79 14.88
CA ALA A 33 3.68 20.00 15.47
C ALA A 33 3.31 19.38 16.86
N GLN A 34 2.37 18.43 16.95
CA GLN A 34 1.32 18.36 18.01
C GLN A 34 1.51 17.43 19.26
N GLU A 35 2.47 17.72 20.16
CA GLU A 35 2.94 17.01 21.39
C GLU A 35 4.13 16.01 21.22
N PRO A 36 5.24 16.23 21.96
CA PRO A 36 6.18 15.15 22.29
C PRO A 36 5.97 14.21 23.52
N HIS A 37 5.60 12.94 23.36
CA HIS A 37 6.14 11.87 24.23
C HIS A 37 7.60 11.58 23.77
N ALA A 38 7.81 11.45 22.46
CA ALA A 38 8.68 12.32 21.65
C ALA A 38 7.82 12.92 20.47
N ALA A 39 8.32 13.73 19.51
CA ALA A 39 7.59 14.81 18.77
C ALA A 39 6.60 14.59 17.58
N ALA A 40 5.45 15.30 17.60
CA ALA A 40 4.27 15.24 16.69
C ALA A 40 4.11 16.34 15.55
N LEU A 41 3.05 16.34 14.65
CA LEU A 41 2.76 17.38 13.57
C LEU A 41 1.41 17.43 12.75
N ILE A 42 0.35 18.18 13.10
CA ILE A 42 -1.08 18.15 12.55
C ILE A 42 -1.56 19.16 11.38
N LEU A 43 -0.78 19.56 10.33
CA LEU A 43 -1.17 20.37 9.08
C LEU A 43 -2.61 20.24 8.46
N ALA A 44 -2.99 21.22 7.58
CA ALA A 44 -3.99 21.27 6.47
C ALA A 44 -3.77 22.36 5.37
N GLN A 45 -2.61 22.39 4.69
CA GLN A 45 -2.17 23.41 3.69
C GLN A 45 -3.08 23.69 2.44
N GLU A 46 -3.14 24.90 1.88
CA GLU A 46 -3.16 25.14 0.42
C GLU A 46 -4.48 25.12 -0.41
N PRO A 47 -5.71 24.85 0.06
CA PRO A 47 -6.88 24.48 -0.75
C PRO A 47 -7.16 25.05 -2.16
N HIS A 48 -6.38 24.64 -3.16
CA HIS A 48 -6.68 24.77 -4.57
C HIS A 48 -7.69 23.73 -5.12
N GLY A 49 -8.31 22.73 -4.43
CA GLY A 49 -8.59 22.41 -3.00
C GLY A 49 -7.51 21.75 -2.11
N ALA A 50 -7.90 21.20 -0.92
CA ALA A 50 -7.26 21.17 0.44
C ALA A 50 -6.26 20.09 1.04
N VAL A 51 -5.04 20.48 1.51
CA VAL A 51 -3.96 19.65 2.20
C VAL A 51 -4.22 19.27 3.67
N LEU A 52 -3.35 18.44 4.32
CA LEU A 52 -3.15 18.07 5.78
C LEU A 52 -1.71 17.52 6.05
N ILE A 53 -1.26 17.18 7.27
CA ILE A 53 -0.05 16.38 7.74
C ILE A 53 -0.40 16.08 9.18
N LEU A 54 -0.17 14.90 9.73
CA LEU A 54 -0.48 14.66 11.15
C LEU A 54 0.66 13.91 11.84
N ALA A 55 1.94 14.32 11.64
CA ALA A 55 3.24 13.74 12.10
C ALA A 55 3.40 13.57 13.61
N GLN A 56 2.27 13.19 14.21
CA GLN A 56 1.87 13.03 15.58
C GLN A 56 2.81 12.17 16.42
N GLU A 57 2.39 11.95 17.64
CA GLU A 57 3.11 11.44 18.79
C GLU A 57 4.03 10.23 18.62
N PRO A 58 5.34 10.42 18.82
CA PRO A 58 6.26 9.37 19.20
C PRO A 58 5.95 8.55 20.45
N HIS A 59 5.33 7.40 20.20
CA HIS A 59 5.64 6.16 20.91
C HIS A 59 7.06 5.67 20.57
N ASP A 60 7.33 5.46 19.27
CA ASP A 60 7.85 6.53 18.40
C ASP A 60 6.80 6.75 17.27
N ALA A 61 6.95 7.79 16.41
CA ALA A 61 5.89 8.67 15.85
C ALA A 61 4.52 8.18 15.34
N VAL A 62 3.66 9.19 15.13
CA VAL A 62 2.40 9.22 14.36
C VAL A 62 2.49 10.16 13.10
N PHE A 63 1.61 10.11 12.06
CA PHE A 63 1.56 10.95 10.80
C PHE A 63 0.14 10.87 10.05
N ILE A 64 -0.49 11.93 9.44
CA ILE A 64 -1.69 11.94 8.46
C ILE A 64 -1.75 13.24 7.48
N LEU A 65 -1.36 13.27 6.17
CA LEU A 65 -1.13 14.43 5.18
C LEU A 65 -2.12 14.74 4.04
N ALA A 66 -3.28 15.34 4.27
CA ALA A 66 -4.31 15.42 3.22
C ALA A 66 -4.13 16.22 1.87
N GLN A 67 -2.93 16.61 1.38
CA GLN A 67 -2.67 16.96 -0.07
C GLN A 67 -3.45 18.11 -0.79
N GLU A 68 -3.09 18.68 -1.93
CA GLU A 68 -3.90 19.76 -2.57
C GLU A 68 -4.97 19.29 -3.61
N PRO A 69 -6.30 19.18 -3.31
CA PRO A 69 -7.39 19.01 -4.28
C PRO A 69 -7.60 20.00 -5.42
N HIS A 70 -6.57 20.54 -6.08
CA HIS A 70 -6.72 20.77 -7.53
C HIS A 70 -6.77 19.37 -8.17
N GLY A 71 -5.66 18.68 -7.99
CA GLY A 71 -5.49 17.33 -7.47
C GLY A 71 -3.97 17.09 -7.26
N ALA A 72 -3.42 15.93 -6.86
CA ALA A 72 -3.87 15.21 -5.69
C ALA A 72 -2.82 14.29 -5.00
N VAL A 73 -1.94 14.79 -4.11
CA VAL A 73 -0.87 14.11 -3.32
C VAL A 73 -1.33 13.68 -1.90
N LEU A 74 -0.74 12.74 -1.14
CA LEU A 74 -1.09 12.50 0.30
C LEU A 74 0.10 11.78 1.04
N ILE A 75 1.13 12.46 1.59
CA ILE A 75 2.50 11.96 2.00
C ILE A 75 2.90 12.00 3.47
N LEU A 76 3.47 10.91 3.98
CA LEU A 76 3.86 10.73 5.40
C LEU A 76 4.87 9.63 5.65
N GLY A 77 5.56 9.67 6.80
CA GLY A 77 6.29 8.52 7.38
C GLY A 77 6.52 8.66 8.90
N GLN A 78 5.75 7.99 9.76
CA GLN A 78 5.94 8.05 11.22
C GLN A 78 7.29 7.44 11.65
N GLU A 79 7.99 8.11 12.59
CA GLU A 79 9.05 7.46 13.37
C GLU A 79 8.47 6.28 14.22
N PRO A 80 9.28 5.43 14.87
CA PRO A 80 9.23 4.04 14.45
C PRO A 80 8.98 2.99 15.57
N HIS A 81 8.15 3.18 16.60
CA HIS A 81 7.91 2.12 17.65
C HIS A 81 6.46 1.67 17.87
N GLY A 82 5.48 2.16 17.11
CA GLY A 82 4.10 1.63 17.15
C GLY A 82 3.32 1.80 15.86
N ALA A 83 3.99 2.19 14.78
CA ALA A 83 3.46 3.22 13.91
C ALA A 83 2.35 2.76 12.94
N VAL A 84 1.22 3.48 13.01
CA VAL A 84 0.15 3.63 12.00
C VAL A 84 0.73 4.16 10.67
N LEU A 85 -0.01 4.13 9.55
CA LEU A 85 0.01 5.29 8.65
C LEU A 85 -0.96 5.29 7.47
N ILE A 86 -1.65 6.41 7.22
CA ILE A 86 -2.81 6.58 6.31
C ILE A 86 -2.37 7.13 4.91
N LEU A 87 -3.18 7.22 3.81
CA LEU A 87 -3.68 8.50 3.21
C LEU A 87 -4.21 8.56 1.72
N ALA A 88 -5.34 9.25 1.42
CA ALA A 88 -6.07 9.40 0.13
C ALA A 88 -6.45 10.84 -0.38
N GLN A 89 -6.07 11.27 -1.60
CA GLN A 89 -6.39 12.62 -2.11
C GLN A 89 -7.15 12.73 -3.43
N GLU A 90 -8.15 13.61 -3.44
CA GLU A 90 -9.02 13.82 -4.59
C GLU A 90 -8.76 15.12 -5.35
N PRO A 91 -9.05 15.19 -6.66
CA PRO A 91 -9.22 16.43 -7.42
C PRO A 91 -10.65 17.03 -7.33
N GLN A 92 -10.77 18.37 -7.30
CA GLN A 92 -11.97 19.09 -7.78
C GLN A 92 -11.68 19.69 -9.17
N GLY A 93 -11.95 18.90 -10.22
CA GLY A 93 -11.72 19.28 -11.62
C GLY A 93 -10.75 18.38 -12.40
N SER A 94 -10.05 17.45 -11.72
CA SER A 94 -8.88 16.67 -12.20
C SER A 94 -7.63 17.57 -12.38
N HIS A 95 -6.39 17.13 -12.13
CA HIS A 95 -5.80 15.77 -12.10
C HIS A 95 -4.98 15.54 -10.81
N GLY A 96 -4.62 14.31 -10.42
CA GLY A 96 -3.87 14.08 -9.18
C GLY A 96 -2.92 12.89 -9.06
N ALA A 97 -2.09 12.88 -8.00
CA ALA A 97 -0.93 11.99 -7.83
C ALA A 97 -0.61 11.69 -6.34
N VAL A 98 -1.38 10.81 -5.69
CA VAL A 98 -1.22 10.48 -4.25
C VAL A 98 0.14 9.82 -4.04
N LEU A 99 0.82 10.13 -2.94
CA LEU A 99 2.17 9.65 -2.64
C LEU A 99 2.33 9.47 -1.14
N ILE A 100 2.57 8.26 -0.61
CA ILE A 100 2.55 7.92 0.83
C ILE A 100 3.79 7.08 1.20
N LEU A 101 4.41 7.26 2.39
CA LEU A 101 5.72 6.65 2.74
C LEU A 101 5.84 6.15 4.21
N ALA A 102 4.98 5.22 4.62
CA ALA A 102 4.85 4.74 5.99
C ALA A 102 5.97 3.84 6.52
N GLN A 103 6.36 4.01 7.79
CA GLN A 103 7.37 3.18 8.45
C GLN A 103 7.02 2.89 9.93
N ALA A 104 7.30 1.67 10.41
CA ALA A 104 6.93 1.17 11.73
C ALA A 104 7.72 -0.09 12.19
N PRO A 105 9.02 0.00 12.52
CA PRO A 105 9.82 -1.08 13.11
C PRO A 105 9.12 -1.92 14.17
N HIS A 106 8.26 -1.34 15.00
CA HIS A 106 7.23 -2.07 15.74
C HIS A 106 5.84 -1.45 15.44
N GLY A 107 4.78 -2.27 15.46
CA GLY A 107 3.39 -1.79 15.32
C GLY A 107 2.78 -2.00 13.93
N ALA A 108 1.84 -1.14 13.53
CA ALA A 108 0.89 -1.48 12.44
C ALA A 108 0.55 -0.30 11.51
N VAL A 109 1.23 -0.22 10.35
CA VAL A 109 0.93 0.72 9.26
C VAL A 109 -0.46 0.47 8.66
N LEU A 110 -1.18 1.52 8.27
CA LEU A 110 -2.59 1.46 7.83
C LEU A 110 -2.90 2.51 6.76
N ILE A 111 -2.44 2.31 5.53
CA ILE A 111 -2.56 3.27 4.44
C ILE A 111 -3.93 3.14 3.78
N LEU A 112 -4.61 4.26 3.44
CA LEU A 112 -5.83 4.25 2.64
C LEU A 112 -5.77 5.36 1.62
N ALA A 113 -5.71 5.06 0.31
CA ALA A 113 -5.39 6.00 -0.76
C ALA A 113 -6.45 6.05 -1.89
N GLN A 114 -6.68 7.22 -2.49
CA GLN A 114 -7.66 7.41 -3.56
C GLN A 114 -7.26 8.62 -4.41
N ALA A 115 -7.21 8.52 -5.74
CA ALA A 115 -7.08 9.63 -6.68
C ALA A 115 -7.94 9.37 -7.95
N PRO A 116 -9.11 10.01 -8.11
CA PRO A 116 -10.01 9.85 -9.26
C PRO A 116 -9.35 9.84 -10.65
N HIS A 117 -8.36 10.70 -10.89
CA HIS A 117 -7.57 10.73 -12.12
C HIS A 117 -6.08 10.88 -11.80
N GLY A 118 -5.21 10.08 -12.42
CA GLY A 118 -3.76 10.17 -12.34
C GLY A 118 -3.11 9.03 -11.54
N ALA A 119 -2.37 9.31 -10.47
CA ALA A 119 -1.56 8.29 -9.78
C ALA A 119 -1.88 8.15 -8.29
N VAL A 120 -1.59 6.98 -7.75
CA VAL A 120 -1.52 6.65 -6.33
C VAL A 120 -0.24 5.83 -6.13
N LEU A 121 0.71 6.35 -5.36
CA LEU A 121 1.99 5.73 -5.04
C LEU A 121 2.11 5.55 -3.53
N ILE A 122 2.39 4.33 -3.11
CA ILE A 122 2.32 3.92 -1.71
C ILE A 122 3.56 3.13 -1.34
N LEU A 123 4.25 3.55 -0.29
CA LEU A 123 5.35 2.81 0.33
C LEU A 123 5.02 2.60 1.81
N ALA A 124 5.28 1.40 2.31
CA ALA A 124 4.95 0.97 3.66
C ALA A 124 5.93 -0.06 4.22
N GLN A 125 6.35 0.09 5.47
CA GLN A 125 7.22 -0.86 6.15
C GLN A 125 6.82 -1.04 7.61
N ALA A 126 6.62 -2.28 8.09
CA ALA A 126 6.47 -2.60 9.50
C ALA A 126 7.32 -3.83 9.90
N PRO A 127 8.65 -3.68 10.11
CA PRO A 127 9.57 -4.76 10.46
C PRO A 127 9.08 -5.78 11.50
N HIS A 128 8.44 -5.35 12.58
CA HIS A 128 7.82 -6.23 13.58
C HIS A 128 6.35 -5.85 13.80
N GLY A 129 5.51 -6.14 12.80
CA GLY A 129 4.06 -6.03 12.91
C GLY A 129 3.34 -6.04 11.57
N ALA A 130 2.46 -5.07 11.33
CA ALA A 130 1.52 -5.12 10.21
C ALA A 130 1.67 -3.94 9.24
N VAL A 131 1.42 -4.21 7.96
CA VAL A 131 1.19 -3.22 6.91
C VAL A 131 -0.18 -3.53 6.30
N LEU A 132 -1.14 -2.63 6.45
CA LEU A 132 -2.41 -2.65 5.76
C LEU A 132 -2.46 -1.47 4.77
N ILE A 133 -2.89 -1.70 3.54
CA ILE A 133 -2.93 -0.69 2.47
C ILE A 133 -4.21 -0.85 1.66
N LEU A 134 -4.96 0.24 1.48
CA LEU A 134 -6.07 0.38 0.52
C LEU A 134 -5.67 1.45 -0.51
N ALA A 135 -6.04 1.28 -1.79
CA ALA A 135 -5.62 2.17 -2.87
C ALA A 135 -6.60 2.20 -4.06
N GLN A 136 -6.96 3.37 -4.56
CA GLN A 136 -7.90 3.54 -5.68
C GLN A 136 -7.46 4.61 -6.69
N ALA A 137 -7.29 4.26 -7.96
CA ALA A 137 -7.09 5.22 -9.07
C ALA A 137 -8.06 4.93 -10.23
N PRO A 138 -9.34 5.38 -10.16
CA PRO A 138 -10.36 5.13 -11.18
C PRO A 138 -9.89 5.35 -12.62
N HIS A 139 -9.15 6.42 -12.88
CA HIS A 139 -8.52 6.70 -14.18
C HIS A 139 -7.02 6.93 -14.03
N GLY A 140 -6.26 5.85 -13.85
CA GLY A 140 -4.79 5.88 -13.90
C GLY A 140 -4.11 4.77 -13.12
N ALA A 141 -3.05 5.08 -12.37
CA ALA A 141 -2.13 4.09 -11.81
C ALA A 141 -2.18 4.01 -10.28
N VAL A 142 -2.18 2.78 -9.75
CA VAL A 142 -1.89 2.44 -8.36
C VAL A 142 -0.55 1.71 -8.31
N LEU A 143 0.40 2.17 -7.50
CA LEU A 143 1.68 1.53 -7.23
C LEU A 143 1.86 1.39 -5.72
N ILE A 144 2.11 0.18 -5.24
CA ILE A 144 2.21 -0.15 -3.82
C ILE A 144 3.47 -0.96 -3.55
N HIS A 145 4.24 -0.57 -2.54
CA HIS A 145 5.37 -1.31 -2.00
C HIS A 145 5.22 -1.50 -0.48
N ALA A 146 5.25 -2.73 -0.02
CA ALA A 146 4.88 -3.09 1.36
C ALA A 146 5.82 -4.15 1.95
N GLN A 147 6.32 -3.95 3.17
CA GLN A 147 7.26 -4.89 3.80
C GLN A 147 6.94 -5.09 5.29
N ALA A 148 6.69 -6.33 5.72
CA ALA A 148 6.56 -6.70 7.14
C ALA A 148 7.42 -7.95 7.48
N PRO A 149 8.77 -7.81 7.55
CA PRO A 149 9.72 -8.86 7.92
C PRO A 149 9.26 -9.89 8.95
N HIS A 150 8.67 -9.45 10.06
CA HIS A 150 8.12 -10.30 11.12
C HIS A 150 6.65 -9.97 11.40
N GLY A 151 5.81 -10.11 10.38
CA GLY A 151 4.35 -10.04 10.54
C GLY A 151 3.58 -10.07 9.22
N ALA A 152 2.66 -9.14 9.00
CA ALA A 152 1.67 -9.25 7.94
C ALA A 152 1.65 -8.05 6.98
N VAL A 153 1.49 -8.32 5.68
CA VAL A 153 1.18 -7.35 4.63
C VAL A 153 -0.21 -7.66 4.08
N LEU A 154 -1.09 -6.66 4.03
CA LEU A 154 -2.44 -6.75 3.46
C LEU A 154 -2.68 -5.57 2.53
N ILE A 155 -3.04 -5.83 1.27
CA ILE A 155 -3.12 -4.81 0.23
C ILE A 155 -4.41 -4.97 -0.58
N LEU A 156 -5.20 -3.90 -0.69
CA LEU A 156 -6.34 -3.75 -1.60
C LEU A 156 -6.04 -2.63 -2.60
N ALA A 157 -6.14 -2.90 -3.90
CA ALA A 157 -5.81 -1.96 -4.97
C ALA A 157 -6.81 -2.02 -6.12
N GLN A 158 -7.29 -0.86 -6.58
CA GLN A 158 -8.27 -0.77 -7.67
C GLN A 158 -7.90 0.34 -8.67
N ALA A 159 -7.71 -0.01 -9.94
CA ALA A 159 -7.55 0.94 -11.05
C ALA A 159 -8.48 0.60 -12.23
N PRO A 160 -9.81 0.86 -12.11
CA PRO A 160 -10.83 0.63 -13.15
C PRO A 160 -10.39 0.89 -14.59
N HIS A 161 -9.73 2.02 -14.86
CA HIS A 161 -9.19 2.39 -16.17
C HIS A 161 -7.70 2.74 -16.06
N GLY A 162 -6.88 1.75 -15.72
CA GLY A 162 -5.42 1.88 -15.77
C GLY A 162 -4.68 0.71 -15.13
N ALA A 163 -3.68 0.98 -14.29
CA ALA A 163 -2.71 -0.02 -13.84
C ALA A 163 -2.67 -0.17 -12.32
N VAL A 164 -2.47 -1.40 -11.84
CA VAL A 164 -2.15 -1.75 -10.46
C VAL A 164 -0.79 -2.46 -10.45
N LEU A 165 0.16 -1.94 -9.69
CA LEU A 165 1.48 -2.55 -9.45
C LEU A 165 1.68 -2.71 -7.95
N ILE A 166 1.99 -3.93 -7.48
CA ILE A 166 2.09 -4.27 -6.07
C ILE A 166 3.35 -5.08 -5.81
N LEU A 167 4.18 -4.64 -4.87
CA LEU A 167 5.34 -5.34 -4.34
C LEU A 167 5.11 -5.56 -2.84
N ALA A 168 5.16 -6.81 -2.38
CA ALA A 168 4.82 -7.18 -1.00
C ALA A 168 5.80 -8.23 -0.45
N GLN A 169 6.34 -8.01 0.76
CA GLN A 169 7.29 -8.93 1.39
C GLN A 169 6.99 -9.15 2.88
N ALA A 170 6.78 -10.39 3.30
CA ALA A 170 6.68 -10.79 4.71
C ALA A 170 7.53 -12.05 5.01
N PRO A 171 8.88 -11.93 5.02
CA PRO A 171 9.83 -13.00 5.34
C PRO A 171 9.39 -14.04 6.39
N HIS A 172 8.83 -13.60 7.52
CA HIS A 172 8.33 -14.45 8.60
C HIS A 172 6.86 -14.13 8.93
N GLY A 173 5.99 -14.17 7.92
CA GLY A 173 4.55 -14.08 8.13
C GLY A 173 3.72 -14.10 6.85
N ALA A 174 2.75 -13.19 6.71
CA ALA A 174 1.69 -13.31 5.70
C ALA A 174 1.67 -12.14 4.71
N VAL A 175 1.35 -12.44 3.44
CA VAL A 175 1.04 -11.47 2.38
C VAL A 175 -0.35 -11.78 1.83
N LEU A 176 -1.27 -10.82 1.91
CA LEU A 176 -2.59 -10.87 1.31
C LEU A 176 -2.76 -9.71 0.32
N ILE A 177 -3.12 -9.99 -0.92
CA ILE A 177 -3.23 -8.99 -1.99
C ILE A 177 -4.53 -9.17 -2.76
N LEU A 178 -5.33 -8.12 -2.85
CA LEU A 178 -6.54 -8.02 -3.67
C LEU A 178 -6.32 -6.87 -4.67
N ALA A 179 -6.35 -7.16 -5.98
CA ALA A 179 -6.03 -6.21 -7.03
C ALA A 179 -7.05 -6.27 -8.18
N GLN A 180 -7.57 -5.12 -8.62
CA GLN A 180 -8.56 -5.04 -9.70
C GLN A 180 -8.22 -3.93 -10.70
N ALA A 181 -8.07 -4.26 -11.99
CA ALA A 181 -7.96 -3.31 -13.09
C ALA A 181 -8.87 -3.70 -14.27
N PRO A 182 -10.21 -3.55 -14.14
CA PRO A 182 -11.23 -3.84 -15.17
C PRO A 182 -10.81 -3.55 -16.63
N HIS A 183 -10.21 -2.39 -16.88
CA HIS A 183 -9.74 -1.98 -18.21
C HIS A 183 -8.24 -1.60 -18.17
N GLY A 184 -7.40 -2.52 -17.72
CA GLY A 184 -5.94 -2.35 -17.81
C GLY A 184 -5.15 -3.48 -17.15
N ALA A 185 -4.10 -3.14 -16.38
CA ALA A 185 -3.09 -4.11 -15.96
C ALA A 185 -3.02 -4.30 -14.44
N VAL A 186 -2.77 -5.53 -13.99
CA VAL A 186 -2.44 -5.90 -12.62
C VAL A 186 -1.08 -6.60 -12.63
N LEU A 187 -0.11 -6.10 -11.86
CA LEU A 187 1.22 -6.69 -11.71
C LEU A 187 1.52 -6.85 -10.21
N ILE A 188 1.81 -8.06 -9.76
CA ILE A 188 1.97 -8.41 -8.35
C ILE A 188 3.25 -9.22 -8.13
N LEU A 189 4.13 -8.73 -7.25
CA LEU A 189 5.27 -9.46 -6.70
C LEU A 189 5.01 -9.68 -5.20
N ALA A 190 5.02 -10.93 -4.74
CA ALA A 190 4.75 -11.30 -3.35
C ALA A 190 5.79 -12.32 -2.83
N GLN A 191 6.38 -12.07 -1.66
CA GLN A 191 7.38 -12.95 -1.06
C GLN A 191 7.12 -13.17 0.43
N ALA A 192 6.86 -14.42 0.84
CA ALA A 192 6.79 -14.84 2.24
C ALA A 192 7.63 -16.12 2.50
N PRO A 193 8.98 -16.03 2.44
CA PRO A 193 9.92 -17.14 2.70
C PRO A 193 9.52 -18.17 3.76
N HIS A 194 8.99 -17.75 4.91
CA HIS A 194 8.52 -18.62 5.99
C HIS A 194 7.07 -18.32 6.39
N GLY A 195 6.16 -18.25 5.41
CA GLY A 195 4.74 -18.08 5.68
C GLY A 195 3.85 -18.11 4.44
N ALA A 196 2.82 -17.27 4.41
CA ALA A 196 1.71 -17.41 3.46
C ALA A 196 1.61 -16.26 2.46
N VAL A 197 1.28 -16.57 1.21
CA VAL A 197 0.94 -15.63 0.14
C VAL A 197 -0.46 -15.98 -0.39
N LEU A 198 -1.42 -15.06 -0.28
CA LEU A 198 -2.75 -15.17 -0.89
C LEU A 198 -2.98 -13.97 -1.82
N ILE A 199 -3.25 -14.23 -3.09
CA ILE A 199 -3.38 -13.22 -4.14
C ILE A 199 -4.70 -13.42 -4.90
N LEU A 200 -5.51 -12.36 -4.97
CA LEU A 200 -6.70 -12.26 -5.82
C LEU A 200 -6.47 -11.11 -6.81
N ALA A 201 -6.48 -11.40 -8.11
CA ALA A 201 -6.21 -10.43 -9.18
C ALA A 201 -7.27 -10.51 -10.28
N GLN A 202 -7.83 -9.36 -10.68
CA GLN A 202 -8.86 -9.31 -11.73
C GLN A 202 -8.59 -8.18 -12.73
N ALA A 203 -8.38 -8.52 -14.01
CA ALA A 203 -8.30 -7.57 -15.12
C ALA A 203 -9.20 -8.02 -16.30
N PRO A 204 -10.54 -7.96 -16.16
CA PRO A 204 -11.53 -8.31 -17.17
C PRO A 204 -11.18 -8.02 -18.64
N HIS A 205 -10.61 -6.84 -18.93
CA HIS A 205 -10.19 -6.42 -20.27
C HIS A 205 -8.72 -5.97 -20.29
N GLY A 206 -7.82 -6.80 -19.76
CA GLY A 206 -6.38 -6.53 -19.83
C GLY A 206 -5.51 -7.64 -19.23
N ALA A 207 -4.44 -7.28 -18.51
CA ALA A 207 -3.38 -8.22 -18.16
C ALA A 207 -3.23 -8.43 -16.66
N VAL A 208 -2.97 -9.67 -16.24
CA VAL A 208 -2.59 -10.07 -14.88
C VAL A 208 -1.21 -10.74 -14.94
N LEU A 209 -0.24 -10.22 -14.20
CA LEU A 209 1.11 -10.78 -14.04
C LEU A 209 1.40 -10.96 -12.55
N ILE A 210 1.60 -12.20 -12.11
CA ILE A 210 1.80 -12.54 -10.68
C ILE A 210 3.08 -13.35 -10.51
N LEU A 211 3.98 -12.87 -9.64
CA LEU A 211 5.16 -13.57 -9.16
C LEU A 211 5.03 -13.76 -7.65
N ALA A 212 4.89 -15.01 -7.19
CA ALA A 212 4.75 -15.36 -5.78
C ALA A 212 5.88 -16.30 -5.33
N GLN A 213 6.43 -16.09 -4.14
CA GLN A 213 7.44 -16.98 -3.55
C GLN A 213 7.15 -17.22 -2.06
N ALA A 214 6.94 -18.48 -1.67
CA ALA A 214 6.89 -18.87 -0.25
C ALA A 214 7.60 -20.23 -0.01
N PRO A 215 8.94 -20.31 -0.14
CA PRO A 215 9.75 -21.52 0.07
C PRO A 215 9.45 -22.42 1.28
N HIS A 216 8.86 -21.91 2.35
CA HIS A 216 8.50 -22.71 3.52
C HIS A 216 7.08 -22.35 4.00
N GLY A 217 6.10 -22.44 3.10
CA GLY A 217 4.71 -22.14 3.44
C GLY A 217 3.72 -22.30 2.28
N ALA A 218 2.76 -21.38 2.16
CA ALA A 218 1.61 -21.56 1.27
C ALA A 218 1.49 -20.44 0.24
N VAL A 219 1.25 -20.80 -1.02
CA VAL A 219 0.93 -19.86 -2.10
C VAL A 219 -0.46 -20.17 -2.64
N VAL A 220 -1.38 -19.21 -2.58
CA VAL A 220 -2.73 -19.31 -3.15
C VAL A 220 -2.96 -18.14 -4.09
N ILE A 221 -3.30 -18.41 -5.34
CA ILE A 221 -3.46 -17.39 -6.39
C ILE A 221 -4.76 -17.62 -7.14
N LEU A 222 -5.63 -16.61 -7.14
CA LEU A 222 -6.84 -16.54 -7.95
C LEU A 222 -6.67 -15.37 -8.93
N ALA A 223 -6.63 -15.64 -10.22
CA ALA A 223 -6.42 -14.66 -11.27
C ALA A 223 -7.52 -14.73 -12.32
N GLN A 224 -8.10 -13.60 -12.74
CA GLN A 224 -9.13 -13.58 -13.77
C GLN A 224 -8.88 -12.45 -14.79
N ALA A 225 -8.69 -12.80 -16.06
CA ALA A 225 -8.67 -11.83 -17.16
C ALA A 225 -9.50 -12.33 -18.38
N PRO A 226 -10.84 -12.44 -18.25
CA PRO A 226 -11.76 -12.91 -19.31
C PRO A 226 -11.58 -12.44 -20.76
N HIS A 227 -10.89 -11.33 -21.01
CA HIS A 227 -10.58 -10.83 -22.34
C HIS A 227 -9.14 -10.32 -22.40
N GLY A 228 -8.18 -11.14 -21.99
CA GLY A 228 -6.78 -10.75 -21.91
C GLY A 228 -5.82 -11.82 -21.39
N ALA A 229 -4.74 -11.41 -20.73
CA ALA A 229 -3.60 -12.30 -20.45
C ALA A 229 -3.43 -12.57 -18.95
N VAL A 230 -3.17 -13.83 -18.57
CA VAL A 230 -2.83 -14.22 -17.19
C VAL A 230 -1.50 -14.97 -17.15
N PHE A 231 -0.44 -14.32 -16.65
CA PHE A 231 0.84 -14.96 -16.35
C PHE A 231 1.01 -15.12 -14.84
N ILE A 232 1.33 -16.34 -14.39
CA ILE A 232 1.56 -16.65 -12.99
C ILE A 232 2.85 -17.46 -12.86
N LEU A 233 3.75 -17.02 -11.99
CA LEU A 233 4.89 -17.78 -11.50
C LEU A 233 4.78 -17.91 -9.98
N ALA A 234 4.76 -19.14 -9.49
CA ALA A 234 4.80 -19.46 -8.07
C ALA A 234 6.04 -20.29 -7.77
N GLN A 235 6.78 -19.97 -6.71
CA GLN A 235 7.91 -20.75 -6.21
C GLN A 235 7.69 -21.14 -4.75
N GLU A 236 8.00 -22.39 -4.47
CA GLU A 236 7.78 -23.07 -3.20
C GLU A 236 8.97 -24.04 -2.99
N LEU A 237 9.23 -24.50 -1.76
CA LEU A 237 10.26 -25.52 -1.48
C LEU A 237 9.81 -26.61 -0.49
N HIS A 238 8.93 -26.30 0.48
CA HIS A 238 8.48 -27.19 1.55
C HIS A 238 7.06 -26.82 2.05
N GLY A 239 6.04 -26.92 1.20
CA GLY A 239 4.74 -26.32 1.46
C GLY A 239 3.66 -26.70 0.45
N ALA A 240 2.88 -25.73 -0.04
CA ALA A 240 1.78 -25.99 -0.97
C ALA A 240 1.45 -24.80 -1.89
N VAL A 241 1.20 -25.09 -3.17
CA VAL A 241 0.73 -24.11 -4.18
C VAL A 241 -0.68 -24.45 -4.67
N LEU A 242 -1.58 -23.46 -4.68
CA LEU A 242 -2.90 -23.52 -5.32
C LEU A 242 -3.05 -22.35 -6.29
N ILE A 243 -3.28 -22.63 -7.56
CA ILE A 243 -3.47 -21.62 -8.60
C ILE A 243 -4.79 -21.88 -9.33
N LEU A 244 -5.62 -20.83 -9.43
CA LEU A 244 -6.83 -20.79 -10.22
C LEU A 244 -6.76 -19.58 -11.16
N ALA A 245 -6.45 -19.82 -12.44
CA ALA A 245 -6.57 -18.82 -13.49
C ALA A 245 -7.91 -18.99 -14.22
N GLN A 246 -8.55 -17.88 -14.61
CA GLN A 246 -9.75 -17.88 -15.46
C GLN A 246 -9.64 -16.82 -16.56
N GLU A 247 -10.06 -17.25 -17.74
CA GLU A 247 -9.93 -16.55 -19.03
C GLU A 247 -11.16 -16.95 -19.88
N LEU A 248 -11.53 -16.18 -20.92
CA LEU A 248 -12.52 -16.57 -21.93
C LEU A 248 -12.10 -16.25 -23.39
N HIS A 249 -11.27 -15.22 -23.63
CA HIS A 249 -10.87 -14.73 -24.96
C HIS A 249 -9.46 -14.11 -24.95
N GLY A 250 -8.43 -14.91 -24.66
CA GLY A 250 -7.09 -14.41 -24.38
C GLY A 250 -6.03 -15.51 -24.28
N ALA A 251 -5.21 -15.50 -23.21
CA ALA A 251 -4.16 -16.50 -23.00
C ALA A 251 -3.74 -16.64 -21.52
N VAL A 252 -3.44 -17.86 -21.09
CA VAL A 252 -2.87 -18.16 -19.76
C VAL A 252 -1.40 -18.61 -19.88
N LEU A 253 -0.63 -18.52 -18.79
CA LEU A 253 0.65 -19.21 -18.58
C LEU A 253 0.92 -19.37 -17.08
N ILE A 254 1.06 -20.62 -16.59
CA ILE A 254 1.32 -20.93 -15.17
C ILE A 254 2.65 -21.67 -15.01
N LEU A 255 3.50 -21.19 -14.11
CA LEU A 255 4.83 -21.71 -13.78
C LEU A 255 4.89 -22.02 -12.27
N ALA A 256 4.44 -23.21 -11.87
CA ALA A 256 4.44 -23.68 -10.48
C ALA A 256 5.73 -24.49 -10.19
N LEU A 257 6.72 -23.80 -9.63
CA LEU A 257 8.06 -24.31 -9.37
C LEU A 257 8.15 -24.89 -7.95
N GLU A 258 7.66 -26.11 -7.81
CA GLU A 258 7.79 -26.97 -6.62
C GLU A 258 8.93 -27.99 -6.81
N PRO A 259 9.76 -28.29 -5.79
CA PRO A 259 10.77 -29.35 -5.87
C PRO A 259 10.17 -30.72 -5.60
N GLN A 260 9.95 -31.51 -6.65
CA GLN A 260 9.59 -32.92 -6.51
C GLN A 260 10.77 -33.71 -5.92
N ALA A 261 10.70 -34.07 -4.64
CA ALA A 261 11.75 -34.78 -3.91
C ALA A 261 11.83 -36.28 -4.27
N GLN A 262 12.24 -36.59 -5.51
CA GLN A 262 12.47 -37.95 -5.98
C GLN A 262 13.98 -38.23 -6.11
N CYS A 263 14.52 -39.02 -5.18
CA CYS A 263 15.88 -39.60 -5.23
C CYS A 263 17.03 -38.65 -5.65
N GLY A 264 17.09 -37.46 -5.06
CA GLY A 264 18.31 -36.62 -5.08
C GLY A 264 18.47 -35.70 -6.29
N SER A 265 17.47 -35.58 -7.17
CA SER A 265 17.39 -34.53 -8.18
C SER A 265 16.26 -33.53 -7.85
N LEU A 266 16.48 -32.25 -8.17
CA LEU A 266 15.44 -31.23 -8.11
C LEU A 266 14.66 -31.25 -9.43
N HIS A 267 13.45 -31.81 -9.41
CA HIS A 267 12.54 -31.78 -10.55
C HIS A 267 11.53 -30.63 -10.42
N TRP A 268 11.47 -29.79 -11.45
CA TRP A 268 10.52 -28.67 -11.56
C TRP A 268 9.27 -29.08 -12.33
N SER A 269 8.09 -28.63 -11.88
CA SER A 269 6.85 -28.76 -12.65
C SER A 269 6.64 -27.56 -13.59
N LEU A 270 5.97 -27.80 -14.72
CA LEU A 270 5.68 -26.79 -15.74
C LEU A 270 4.24 -26.98 -16.22
N MET A 271 3.32 -26.10 -15.85
CA MET A 271 1.88 -26.24 -16.14
C MET A 271 1.40 -25.16 -17.12
N VAL A 272 1.91 -25.23 -18.35
CA VAL A 272 1.42 -24.39 -19.45
C VAL A 272 -0.01 -24.77 -19.80
N GLN A 273 -0.97 -23.94 -19.38
CA GLN A 273 -2.32 -23.87 -19.95
C GLN A 273 -2.32 -22.68 -20.89
N TYR A 274 -2.75 -22.88 -22.14
CA TYR A 274 -2.93 -21.82 -23.13
C TYR A 274 -4.36 -21.27 -23.03
#